data_AF-A0A0F8JS50-F1
#
_entry.id   AF-A0A0F8JS50-F1
#
_cell.length_a   1.000
_cell.length_b   1.000
_cell.length_c   1.000
_cell.angle_alpha   90.00
_cell.angle_beta   90.00
_cell.angle_gamma   90.00
#
_symmetry.space_group_name_H-M   'P 1'
#
loop_
_entity.id
_entity.type
_entity.pdbx_description
1 polymer ?
#
loop_
_entity_poly.entity_id
_entity_poly.type
_entity_poly.pdbx_seq_one_letter_code
_entity_poly.pdbx_strand_id
1 'polypeptide(L)'
;MTDKVHLRAPVKIYDDGWVDVELVVTDSSLVIGKRNISLREIEDLEDVEIEGVNCIQIKKESKIVLQLPKNLHHQVFKYIAFNLKADKFAVFFLSSATVGGVVSSDAQWEKGYFSVTDEGFWFLSARNQKRIPIENLGSVKTDFRNVGGKQRKVLVLSHVEKSNVVTSLVLCPESTLEMLEGYLQRLFEKHKPAIKLSEDEMQILTLIYSGLDFASIENIAGMSTDELNSYYDRLVDSGLAKVVKIRKEIELTPHGVSMVDKISKR
;
A
#
# COMPACT_ATOMS: atom_id res chain seq x y z
N MET A 1 37.18 -3.70 10.48
CA MET A 1 37.16 -2.88 9.25
C MET A 1 36.36 -1.64 9.58
N THR A 2 36.88 -0.45 9.29
CA THR A 2 36.20 0.81 9.54
C THR A 2 35.01 0.94 8.58
N ASP A 3 33.82 1.21 9.12
CA ASP A 3 32.58 1.33 8.34
C ASP A 3 32.70 2.51 7.36
N LYS A 4 32.53 2.27 6.05
CA LYS A 4 32.75 3.31 5.03
C LYS A 4 31.61 4.31 5.07
N VAL A 5 31.93 5.59 5.10
CA VAL A 5 30.93 6.66 5.00
C VAL A 5 30.56 6.88 3.53
N HIS A 6 29.27 6.80 3.20
CA HIS A 6 28.73 7.08 1.88
C HIS A 6 28.22 8.51 1.73
N LEU A 7 27.62 9.04 2.79
CA LEU A 7 26.97 10.35 2.78
C LEU A 7 27.10 11.01 4.16
N ARG A 8 27.33 12.32 4.14
CA ARG A 8 27.08 13.22 5.26
C ARG A 8 26.20 14.35 4.75
N ALA A 9 25.08 14.61 5.43
CA ALA A 9 24.16 15.66 5.02
C ALA A 9 23.45 16.28 6.22
N PRO A 10 23.17 17.60 6.19
CA PRO A 10 22.22 18.19 7.12
C PRO A 10 20.82 17.68 6.80
N VAL A 11 20.11 17.23 7.82
CA VAL A 11 18.71 16.77 7.74
C VAL A 11 17.93 17.37 8.91
N LYS A 12 16.60 17.31 8.85
CA LYS A 12 15.76 17.60 10.00
C LYS A 12 15.06 16.33 10.47
N ILE A 13 14.94 16.16 11.78
CA ILE A 13 14.08 15.14 12.37
C ILE A 13 12.83 15.78 12.95
N TYR A 14 11.72 15.04 12.94
CA TYR A 14 10.51 15.46 13.63
C TYR A 14 10.45 14.83 15.03
N ASP A 15 10.58 15.66 16.06
CA ASP A 15 10.59 15.28 17.49
C ASP A 15 9.94 16.42 18.30
N ASP A 16 8.60 16.42 18.39
CA ASP A 16 7.77 17.54 18.88
C ASP A 16 8.06 18.89 18.19
N GLY A 17 8.52 18.82 16.94
CA GLY A 17 8.98 19.93 16.13
C GLY A 17 10.17 19.54 15.25
N TRP A 18 10.54 20.41 14.32
CA TRP A 18 11.67 20.17 13.43
C TRP A 18 13.01 20.52 14.09
N VAL A 19 13.92 19.54 14.16
CA VAL A 19 15.25 19.70 14.75
C VAL A 19 16.33 19.38 13.71
N ASP A 20 17.23 20.33 13.47
CA ASP A 20 18.38 20.16 12.58
C ASP A 20 19.42 19.20 13.19
N VAL A 21 19.81 18.18 12.44
CA VAL A 21 20.85 17.20 12.81
C VAL A 21 21.72 16.81 11.60
N GLU A 22 22.88 16.20 11.86
CA GLU A 22 23.66 15.55 10.80
C GLU A 22 23.15 14.11 10.59
N LEU A 23 22.93 13.72 9.34
CA LEU A 23 22.81 12.33 8.91
C LEU A 23 24.15 11.86 8.36
N VAL A 24 24.66 10.74 8.89
CA VAL A 24 25.77 9.98 8.31
C VAL A 24 25.26 8.61 7.89
N VAL A 25 25.41 8.28 6.61
CA VAL A 25 25.05 6.96 6.06
C VAL A 25 26.33 6.17 5.84
N THR A 26 26.39 4.95 6.38
CA THR A 26 27.53 4.03 6.25
C THR A 26 27.14 2.73 5.55
N ASP A 27 28.08 1.79 5.37
CA ASP A 27 27.80 0.47 4.77
C ASP A 27 26.78 -0.32 5.63
N SER A 28 26.74 -0.04 6.95
CA SER A 28 25.95 -0.84 7.89
C SER A 28 24.96 -0.06 8.77
N SER A 29 25.05 1.27 8.83
CA SER A 29 24.29 2.07 9.79
C SER A 29 23.87 3.46 9.28
N LEU A 30 22.88 4.03 9.97
CA LEU A 30 22.48 5.43 9.89
C LEU A 30 22.80 6.08 11.24
N VAL A 31 23.66 7.11 11.23
CA VAL A 31 23.86 7.98 12.38
C VAL A 31 23.05 9.24 12.17
N ILE A 32 22.04 9.47 13.00
CA ILE A 32 21.12 10.61 12.93
C ILE A 32 21.29 11.42 14.22
N GLY A 33 22.06 12.50 14.15
CA GLY A 33 22.48 13.25 15.33
C GLY A 33 23.26 12.35 16.31
N LYS A 34 22.64 12.01 17.45
CA LYS A 34 23.23 11.11 18.47
C LYS A 34 22.79 9.65 18.34
N ARG A 35 21.78 9.36 17.51
CA ARG A 35 21.20 8.02 17.36
C ARG A 35 22.00 7.25 16.32
N ASN A 36 22.44 6.03 16.63
CA ASN A 36 23.06 5.12 15.67
C ASN A 36 22.14 3.92 15.47
N ILE A 37 21.74 3.68 14.22
CA ILE A 37 20.76 2.65 13.85
C ILE A 37 21.40 1.72 12.83
N SER A 38 21.48 0.44 13.14
CA SER A 38 21.88 -0.56 12.15
C SER A 38 20.82 -0.66 11.05
N LEU A 39 21.24 -0.68 9.79
CA LEU A 39 20.31 -0.87 8.65
C LEU A 39 19.54 -2.20 8.76
N ARG A 40 20.15 -3.19 9.42
CA ARG A 40 19.55 -4.51 9.69
C ARG A 40 18.58 -4.52 10.87
N GLU A 41 18.40 -3.40 11.56
CA GLU A 41 17.39 -3.25 12.60
C GLU A 41 16.18 -2.46 12.12
N ILE A 42 16.26 -1.83 10.94
CA ILE A 42 15.13 -1.11 10.36
C ILE A 42 14.09 -2.14 9.90
N GLU A 43 12.89 -2.02 10.47
CA GLU A 43 11.76 -2.90 10.22
C GLU A 43 11.06 -2.53 8.92
N ASP A 44 10.92 -1.22 8.66
CA ASP A 44 10.22 -0.70 7.49
C ASP A 44 10.57 0.74 7.16
N LEU A 45 10.17 1.18 5.96
CA LEU A 45 10.50 2.48 5.39
C LEU A 45 9.35 3.01 4.53
N GLU A 46 8.97 4.26 4.70
CA GLU A 46 7.91 4.88 3.90
C GLU A 46 8.22 6.33 3.55
N ASP A 47 7.75 6.77 2.39
CA ASP A 47 7.63 8.20 2.08
C ASP A 47 6.34 8.72 2.73
N VAL A 48 6.46 9.76 3.54
CA VAL A 48 5.34 10.37 4.25
C VAL A 48 5.34 11.88 4.05
N GLU A 49 4.18 12.50 4.21
CA GLU A 49 4.05 13.95 4.22
C GLU A 49 3.65 14.43 5.62
N ILE A 50 4.51 15.23 6.25
CA ILE A 50 4.27 15.84 7.56
C ILE A 50 4.26 17.35 7.37
N GLU A 51 3.15 18.01 7.69
CA GLU A 51 3.00 19.47 7.55
C GLU A 51 3.33 20.00 6.13
N GLY A 52 2.99 19.24 5.07
CA GLY A 52 3.31 19.60 3.69
C GLY A 52 4.76 19.32 3.27
N VAL A 53 5.54 18.69 4.14
CA VAL A 53 6.95 18.36 3.91
C VAL A 53 7.09 16.87 3.61
N ASN A 54 7.69 16.55 2.46
CA ASN A 54 8.00 15.18 2.07
C ASN A 54 9.20 14.65 2.87
N CYS A 55 9.02 13.51 3.52
CA CYS A 55 9.94 12.95 4.50
C CYS A 55 10.07 11.43 4.33
N ILE A 56 11.17 10.89 4.84
CA ILE A 56 11.36 9.45 5.00
C ILE A 56 10.96 9.08 6.43
N GLN A 57 9.94 8.24 6.60
CA GLN A 57 9.62 7.60 7.87
C GLN A 57 10.34 6.26 7.96
N ILE A 58 11.23 6.12 8.95
CA ILE A 58 11.90 4.89 9.30
C ILE A 58 11.14 4.25 10.47
N LYS A 59 10.70 3.01 10.31
CA LYS A 59 10.12 2.20 11.38
C LYS A 59 11.18 1.31 12.01
N LYS A 60 11.28 1.41 13.33
CA LYS A 60 12.00 0.53 14.25
C LYS A 60 11.08 0.36 15.49
N GLU A 61 11.67 0.10 16.67
CA GLU A 61 11.01 0.22 17.98
C GLU A 61 10.17 1.51 18.12
N SER A 62 10.62 2.60 17.49
CA SER A 62 9.87 3.84 17.34
C SER A 62 9.98 4.38 15.91
N LYS A 63 9.07 5.30 15.55
CA LYS A 63 9.09 5.98 14.26
C LYS A 63 10.09 7.14 14.30
N ILE A 64 10.88 7.26 13.24
CA ILE A 64 11.79 8.39 13.03
C ILE A 64 11.44 8.99 11.67
N VAL A 65 11.09 10.28 11.67
CA VAL A 65 10.79 11.02 10.44
C VAL A 65 11.97 11.90 10.10
N LEU A 66 12.49 11.75 8.88
CA LEU A 66 13.64 12.47 8.35
C LEU A 66 13.21 13.33 7.16
N GLN A 67 13.41 14.64 7.27
CA GLN A 67 13.39 15.54 6.13
C GLN A 67 14.80 15.67 5.56
N LEU A 68 14.98 15.27 4.31
CA LEU A 68 16.24 15.39 3.58
C LEU A 68 16.18 16.50 2.52
N PRO A 69 17.33 17.05 2.10
CA PRO A 69 17.42 17.83 0.87
C PRO A 69 16.83 17.05 -0.31
N LYS A 70 16.03 17.73 -1.16
CA LYS A 70 15.29 17.10 -2.28
C LYS A 70 16.16 16.24 -3.20
N ASN A 71 17.41 16.65 -3.43
CA ASN A 71 18.36 15.92 -4.27
C ASN A 71 18.93 14.65 -3.62
N LEU A 72 18.81 14.49 -2.30
CA LEU A 72 19.30 13.32 -1.56
C LEU A 72 18.20 12.35 -1.18
N HIS A 73 16.96 12.81 -1.05
CA HIS A 73 15.81 12.03 -0.59
C HIS A 73 15.71 10.66 -1.27
N HIS A 74 15.60 10.65 -2.60
CA HIS A 74 15.44 9.40 -3.35
C HIS A 74 16.65 8.47 -3.22
N GLN A 75 17.87 9.02 -3.20
CA GLN A 75 19.10 8.23 -3.08
C GLN A 75 19.19 7.55 -1.71
N VAL A 76 18.89 8.29 -0.63
CA VAL A 76 18.91 7.77 0.74
C VAL A 76 17.79 6.77 0.96
N PHE A 77 16.57 7.08 0.53
CA PHE A 77 15.43 6.15 0.59
C PHE A 77 15.78 4.81 -0.05
N LYS A 78 16.27 4.87 -1.30
CA LYS A 78 16.69 3.69 -2.04
C LYS A 78 17.77 2.92 -1.30
N TYR A 79 18.80 3.60 -0.80
CA TYR A 79 19.89 2.95 -0.08
C TYR A 79 19.38 2.19 1.16
N ILE A 80 18.49 2.79 1.94
CA ILE A 80 17.89 2.16 3.12
C ILE A 80 17.01 0.98 2.70
N ALA A 81 16.12 1.17 1.74
CA ALA A 81 15.22 0.12 1.22
C ALA A 81 15.98 -1.14 0.76
N PHE A 82 17.12 -0.95 0.09
CA PHE A 82 17.99 -2.05 -0.34
C PHE A 82 18.71 -2.77 0.81
N ASN A 83 18.81 -2.15 1.99
CA ASN A 83 19.56 -2.68 3.14
C ASN A 83 18.69 -3.00 4.36
N LEU A 84 17.36 -2.94 4.22
CA LEU A 84 16.41 -3.37 5.25
C LEU A 84 16.66 -4.80 5.72
N LYS A 85 16.22 -5.08 6.95
CA LYS A 85 16.08 -6.42 7.50
C LYS A 85 14.97 -7.17 6.79
N ALA A 86 15.33 -7.88 5.72
CA ALA A 86 14.37 -8.57 4.87
C ALA A 86 14.96 -9.85 4.30
N ASP A 87 14.10 -10.84 4.08
CA ASP A 87 14.43 -11.96 3.21
C ASP A 87 14.37 -11.49 1.75
N LYS A 88 15.47 -11.60 1.02
CA LYS A 88 15.63 -11.04 -0.33
C LYS A 88 15.79 -12.14 -1.37
N PHE A 89 14.92 -12.14 -2.36
CA PHE A 89 14.91 -13.12 -3.44
C PHE A 89 15.24 -12.43 -4.75
N ALA A 90 16.26 -12.92 -5.46
CA ALA A 90 16.55 -12.43 -6.81
C ALA A 90 15.48 -12.93 -7.77
N VAL A 91 14.76 -12.01 -8.41
CA VAL A 91 13.61 -12.33 -9.26
C VAL A 91 13.57 -11.44 -10.51
N PHE A 92 12.73 -11.83 -11.46
CA PHE A 92 12.16 -10.89 -12.42
C PHE A 92 10.77 -10.50 -11.93
N PHE A 93 10.39 -9.23 -12.02
CA PHE A 93 9.07 -8.78 -11.58
C PHE A 93 8.43 -7.76 -12.52
N LEU A 94 7.11 -7.69 -12.47
CA LEU A 94 6.28 -6.58 -12.93
C LEU A 94 5.58 -6.01 -11.70
N SER A 95 5.97 -4.82 -11.26
CA SER A 95 5.44 -4.22 -10.02
C SER A 95 4.02 -3.66 -10.19
N SER A 96 3.58 -3.48 -11.44
CA SER A 96 2.25 -3.01 -11.85
C SER A 96 1.90 -3.62 -13.22
N ALA A 97 1.49 -4.89 -13.27
CA ALA A 97 1.05 -5.54 -14.51
C ALA A 97 -0.32 -5.04 -14.96
N THR A 98 -1.25 -4.86 -14.02
CA THR A 98 -2.56 -4.24 -14.26
C THR A 98 -2.91 -3.25 -13.17
N VAL A 99 -3.73 -2.24 -13.51
CA VAL A 99 -4.31 -1.25 -12.58
C VAL A 99 -5.79 -1.12 -12.92
N GLY A 100 -6.67 -1.39 -11.97
CA GLY A 100 -8.13 -1.35 -12.20
C GLY A 100 -8.59 -2.36 -13.25
N GLY A 101 -7.89 -3.49 -13.40
CA GLY A 101 -8.18 -4.52 -14.41
C GLY A 101 -7.61 -4.23 -15.81
N VAL A 102 -7.05 -3.05 -16.05
CA VAL A 102 -6.44 -2.68 -17.34
C VAL A 102 -4.93 -2.93 -17.29
N VAL A 103 -4.35 -3.45 -18.37
CA VAL A 103 -2.89 -3.61 -18.50
C VAL A 103 -2.21 -2.25 -18.42
N SER A 104 -1.20 -2.11 -17.56
CA SER A 104 -0.45 -0.86 -17.42
C SER A 104 0.41 -0.60 -18.67
N SER A 105 0.41 0.66 -19.13
CA SER A 105 1.20 1.13 -20.28
C SER A 105 2.72 1.00 -20.08
N ASP A 106 3.13 0.97 -18.83
CA ASP A 106 4.47 1.05 -18.28
C ASP A 106 4.90 -0.30 -17.67
N ALA A 107 4.08 -1.34 -17.86
CA ALA A 107 4.37 -2.71 -17.48
C ALA A 107 5.60 -3.25 -18.21
N GLN A 108 6.76 -3.22 -17.54
CA GLN A 108 8.02 -3.76 -18.03
C GLN A 108 8.64 -4.72 -17.02
N TRP A 109 9.06 -5.90 -17.49
CA TRP A 109 9.75 -6.86 -16.64
C TRP A 109 11.10 -6.29 -16.20
N GLU A 110 11.30 -6.24 -14.90
CA GLU A 110 12.54 -5.77 -14.29
C GLU A 110 13.26 -6.91 -13.58
N LYS A 111 14.58 -6.95 -13.69
CA LYS A 111 15.42 -7.81 -12.85
C LYS A 111 15.74 -7.06 -11.56
N GLY A 112 15.53 -7.70 -10.42
CA GLY A 112 15.83 -7.12 -9.13
C GLY A 112 15.60 -8.10 -7.99
N TYR A 113 15.12 -7.57 -6.88
CA TYR A 113 14.83 -8.33 -5.67
C TYR A 113 13.37 -8.17 -5.27
N PHE A 114 12.77 -9.27 -4.85
CA PHE A 114 11.57 -9.26 -4.04
C PHE A 114 12.00 -9.42 -2.59
N SER A 115 11.78 -8.40 -1.77
CA SER A 115 12.12 -8.45 -0.35
C SER A 115 10.86 -8.56 0.50
N VAL A 116 10.90 -9.41 1.52
CA VAL A 116 9.79 -9.57 2.46
C VAL A 116 10.23 -9.14 3.86
N THR A 117 9.44 -8.26 4.47
CA THR A 117 9.56 -7.85 5.88
C THR A 117 8.30 -8.25 6.65
N ASP A 118 8.28 -8.03 7.96
CA ASP A 118 7.08 -8.24 8.78
C ASP A 118 5.96 -7.22 8.48
N GLU A 119 6.30 -6.11 7.81
CA GLU A 119 5.40 -4.98 7.55
C GLU A 119 4.88 -4.93 6.11
N GLY A 120 5.59 -5.58 5.18
CA GLY A 120 5.20 -5.60 3.78
C GLY A 120 6.24 -6.20 2.85
N PHE A 121 6.05 -5.92 1.56
CA PHE A 121 6.85 -6.48 0.48
C PHE A 121 7.45 -5.37 -0.34
N TRP A 122 8.61 -5.64 -0.92
CA TRP A 122 9.35 -4.67 -1.71
C TRP A 122 9.77 -5.24 -3.05
N PHE A 123 9.43 -4.54 -4.12
CA PHE A 123 10.06 -4.71 -5.42
C PHE A 123 11.21 -3.72 -5.55
N LEU A 124 12.43 -4.25 -5.54
CA LEU A 124 13.66 -3.45 -5.55
C LEU A 124 14.47 -3.72 -6.81
N SER A 125 14.66 -2.69 -7.62
CA SER A 125 15.58 -2.66 -8.74
C SER A 125 16.36 -1.34 -8.76
N ALA A 126 17.27 -1.19 -9.71
CA ALA A 126 17.94 0.08 -9.93
C ALA A 126 16.97 1.22 -10.27
N ARG A 127 15.77 0.92 -10.79
CA ARG A 127 14.78 1.92 -11.24
C ARG A 127 13.53 1.98 -10.37
N ASN A 128 13.28 0.93 -9.58
CA ASN A 128 12.01 0.73 -8.90
C ASN A 128 12.24 0.38 -7.43
N GLN A 129 11.51 1.02 -6.51
CA GLN A 129 11.51 0.72 -5.08
C GLN A 129 10.08 0.71 -4.56
N LYS A 130 9.25 -0.18 -5.12
CA LYS A 130 7.83 -0.23 -4.79
C LYS A 130 7.59 -1.04 -3.52
N ARG A 131 7.03 -0.39 -2.50
CA ARG A 131 6.51 -1.02 -1.29
C ARG A 131 5.06 -1.47 -1.50
N ILE A 132 4.71 -2.64 -0.99
CA ILE A 132 3.34 -3.13 -0.85
C ILE A 132 3.13 -3.43 0.65
N PRO A 133 2.39 -2.59 1.38
CA PRO A 133 2.04 -2.86 2.77
C PRO A 133 1.31 -4.20 2.89
N ILE A 134 1.52 -4.95 3.99
CA ILE A 134 0.85 -6.23 4.19
C ILE A 134 -0.68 -6.10 4.23
N GLU A 135 -1.19 -5.02 4.83
CA GLU A 135 -2.61 -4.67 4.90
C GLU A 135 -3.25 -4.36 3.54
N ASN A 136 -2.43 -3.99 2.54
CA ASN A 136 -2.91 -3.73 1.18
C ASN A 136 -2.89 -4.98 0.31
N LEU A 137 -2.32 -6.09 0.78
CA LEU A 137 -2.32 -7.34 0.03
C LEU A 137 -3.72 -7.92 0.01
N GLY A 138 -4.24 -8.23 -1.17
CA GLY A 138 -5.57 -8.83 -1.36
C GLY A 138 -5.54 -10.33 -1.66
N SER A 139 -4.58 -10.80 -2.46
CA SER A 139 -4.43 -12.23 -2.72
C SER A 139 -3.03 -12.60 -3.20
N VAL A 140 -2.64 -13.85 -2.92
CA VAL A 140 -1.40 -14.48 -3.38
C VAL A 140 -1.74 -15.81 -4.03
N LYS A 141 -1.42 -15.95 -5.31
CA LYS A 141 -1.64 -17.19 -6.07
C LYS A 141 -0.58 -17.36 -7.14
N THR A 142 -0.58 -18.51 -7.79
CA THR A 142 0.23 -18.76 -8.98
C THR A 142 -0.64 -18.86 -10.23
N ASP A 143 -0.08 -18.49 -11.37
CA ASP A 143 -0.74 -18.55 -12.68
C ASP A 143 0.30 -18.72 -13.79
N PHE A 144 -0.13 -19.13 -14.98
CA PHE A 144 0.70 -19.17 -16.17
C PHE A 144 0.58 -17.87 -16.96
N ARG A 145 1.72 -17.28 -17.32
CA ARG A 145 1.80 -16.08 -18.15
C ARG A 145 2.81 -16.26 -19.27
N ASN A 146 2.54 -15.64 -20.41
CA ASN A 146 3.50 -15.56 -21.49
C ASN A 146 4.57 -14.51 -21.14
N VAL A 147 5.79 -14.98 -20.89
CA VAL A 147 6.95 -14.13 -20.57
C VAL A 147 8.07 -14.43 -21.55
N GLY A 148 8.37 -13.46 -22.42
CA GLY A 148 9.38 -13.62 -23.47
C GLY A 148 9.03 -14.72 -24.47
N GLY A 149 7.75 -14.86 -24.83
CA GLY A 149 7.28 -15.84 -25.82
C GLY A 149 7.11 -17.27 -25.29
N LYS A 150 7.29 -17.49 -23.98
CA LYS A 150 7.13 -18.81 -23.34
C LYS A 150 6.12 -18.72 -22.21
N GLN A 151 5.28 -19.75 -22.08
CA GLN A 151 4.45 -19.91 -20.91
C GLN A 151 5.33 -20.23 -19.69
N ARG A 152 5.20 -19.42 -18.64
CA ARG A 152 5.94 -19.57 -17.39
C ARG A 152 4.98 -19.41 -16.22
N LYS A 153 5.17 -20.22 -15.19
CA LYS A 153 4.50 -20.06 -13.90
C LYS A 153 5.04 -18.78 -13.24
N VAL A 154 4.13 -17.93 -12.78
CA VAL A 154 4.44 -16.68 -12.07
C VAL A 154 3.63 -16.63 -10.79
N LEU A 155 4.18 -15.96 -9.78
CA LEU A 155 3.44 -15.55 -8.61
C LEU A 155 2.64 -14.29 -8.96
N VAL A 156 1.38 -14.25 -8.58
CA VAL A 156 0.44 -13.17 -8.81
C VAL A 156 0.06 -12.58 -7.46
N LEU A 157 0.40 -11.31 -7.26
CA LEU A 157 0.05 -10.54 -6.08
C LEU A 157 -1.00 -9.50 -6.46
N SER A 158 -2.22 -9.65 -5.95
CA SER A 158 -3.22 -8.58 -6.04
C SER A 158 -3.13 -7.71 -4.79
N HIS A 159 -3.06 -6.40 -4.96
CA HIS A 159 -2.99 -5.45 -3.85
C HIS A 159 -3.72 -4.15 -4.18
N VAL A 160 -3.99 -3.33 -3.17
CA VAL A 160 -4.62 -2.02 -3.34
C VAL A 160 -3.57 -0.91 -3.27
N GLU A 161 -3.54 -0.07 -4.29
CA GLU A 161 -2.68 1.11 -4.35
C GLU A 161 -3.50 2.32 -4.82
N LYS A 162 -3.50 3.41 -4.05
CA LYS A 162 -4.27 4.63 -4.35
C LYS A 162 -5.74 4.34 -4.72
N SER A 163 -6.36 3.39 -4.01
CA SER A 163 -7.72 2.89 -4.23
C SER A 163 -7.96 2.08 -5.52
N ASN A 164 -6.90 1.75 -6.27
CA ASN A 164 -6.99 0.85 -7.41
C ASN A 164 -6.50 -0.55 -7.02
N VAL A 165 -7.16 -1.57 -7.56
CA VAL A 165 -6.63 -2.93 -7.52
C VAL A 165 -5.49 -3.04 -8.54
N VAL A 166 -4.31 -3.38 -8.05
CA VAL A 166 -3.10 -3.55 -8.84
C VAL A 166 -2.68 -5.02 -8.79
N THR A 167 -2.35 -5.58 -9.95
CA THR A 167 -1.73 -6.92 -10.03
C THR A 167 -0.24 -6.78 -10.26
N SER A 168 0.57 -7.43 -9.43
CA SER A 168 2.02 -7.55 -9.61
C SER A 168 2.37 -9.00 -9.92
N LEU A 169 3.40 -9.20 -10.75
CA LEU A 169 3.85 -10.54 -11.15
C LEU A 169 5.31 -10.76 -10.72
N VAL A 170 5.61 -11.96 -10.24
CA VAL A 170 6.97 -12.38 -9.89
C VAL A 170 7.32 -13.66 -10.63
N LEU A 171 8.47 -13.66 -11.29
CA LEU A 171 9.03 -14.80 -11.98
C LEU A 171 10.38 -15.15 -11.34
N CYS A 172 10.50 -16.38 -10.87
CA CYS A 172 11.71 -16.94 -10.27
C CYS A 172 11.73 -18.46 -10.51
N PRO A 173 12.81 -19.18 -10.12
CA PRO A 173 12.82 -20.64 -10.18
C PRO A 173 11.63 -21.24 -9.43
N GLU A 174 11.07 -22.33 -9.96
CA GLU A 174 9.81 -22.89 -9.46
C GLU A 174 9.84 -23.27 -7.98
N SER A 175 10.95 -23.83 -7.49
CA SER A 175 11.15 -24.12 -6.07
C SER A 175 11.11 -22.87 -5.19
N THR A 176 11.69 -21.76 -5.66
CA THR A 176 11.62 -20.46 -4.96
C THR A 176 10.21 -19.89 -4.99
N LEU A 177 9.51 -20.07 -6.11
CA LEU A 177 8.15 -19.58 -6.30
C LEU A 177 7.15 -20.31 -5.39
N GLU A 178 7.24 -21.62 -5.25
CA GLU A 178 6.42 -22.42 -4.33
C GLU A 178 6.70 -22.08 -2.87
N MET A 179 7.97 -21.92 -2.51
CA MET A 179 8.37 -21.47 -1.17
C MET A 179 7.82 -20.07 -0.86
N LEU A 180 7.93 -19.13 -1.82
CA LEU A 180 7.37 -17.78 -1.69
C LEU A 180 5.85 -17.79 -1.56
N GLU A 181 5.15 -18.55 -2.41
CA GLU A 181 3.69 -18.71 -2.32
C GLU A 181 3.28 -19.19 -0.93
N GLY A 182 3.87 -20.28 -0.43
CA GLY A 182 3.55 -20.81 0.88
C GLY A 182 3.90 -19.87 2.03
N TYR A 183 5.02 -19.15 1.94
CA TYR A 183 5.42 -18.16 2.95
C TYR A 183 4.44 -16.98 2.99
N LEU A 184 4.14 -16.40 1.83
CA LEU A 184 3.23 -15.28 1.72
C LEU A 184 1.79 -15.65 2.08
N GLN A 185 1.32 -16.86 1.74
CA GLN A 185 0.01 -17.34 2.17
C GLN A 185 -0.08 -17.46 3.70
N ARG A 186 0.98 -17.94 4.38
CA ARG A 186 1.01 -17.98 5.85
C ARG A 186 1.01 -16.58 6.48
N LEU A 187 1.76 -15.65 5.90
CA LEU A 187 1.74 -14.25 6.34
C LEU A 187 0.34 -13.65 6.13
N PHE A 188 -0.25 -13.87 4.96
CA PHE A 188 -1.59 -13.37 4.65
C PHE A 188 -2.64 -13.92 5.61
N GLU A 189 -2.65 -15.22 5.89
CA GLU A 189 -3.59 -15.83 6.84
C GLU A 189 -3.37 -15.37 8.29
N LYS A 190 -2.13 -15.03 8.69
CA LYS A 190 -1.85 -14.44 10.01
C LYS A 190 -2.44 -13.03 10.17
N HIS A 191 -2.45 -12.25 9.08
CA HIS A 191 -2.95 -10.87 9.06
C HIS A 191 -4.41 -10.76 8.60
N LYS A 192 -5.00 -11.86 8.12
CA LYS A 192 -6.38 -11.90 7.66
C LYS A 192 -7.32 -11.66 8.85
N PRO A 193 -8.22 -10.67 8.76
CA PRO A 193 -9.24 -10.47 9.77
C PRO A 193 -10.08 -11.76 9.92
N ALA A 194 -10.27 -12.23 11.15
CA ALA A 194 -11.15 -13.36 11.43
C ALA A 194 -12.62 -12.93 11.35
N ILE A 195 -13.08 -12.57 10.14
CA ILE A 195 -14.44 -12.11 9.90
C ILE A 195 -15.22 -13.24 9.25
N LYS A 196 -16.35 -13.60 9.87
CA LYS A 196 -17.38 -14.40 9.20
C LYS A 196 -18.38 -13.45 8.58
N LEU A 197 -18.54 -13.55 7.26
CA LEU A 197 -19.50 -12.77 6.50
C LEU A 197 -20.80 -13.58 6.34
N SER A 198 -21.94 -12.90 6.42
CA SER A 198 -23.23 -13.46 6.01
C SER A 198 -23.31 -13.58 4.48
N GLU A 199 -24.29 -14.33 3.98
CA GLU A 199 -24.56 -14.43 2.54
C GLU A 199 -24.82 -13.05 1.91
N ASP A 200 -25.62 -12.22 2.60
CA ASP A 200 -25.90 -10.84 2.22
C ASP A 200 -24.61 -10.00 2.12
N GLU A 201 -23.72 -10.07 3.10
CA GLU A 201 -22.45 -9.32 3.07
C GLU A 201 -21.54 -9.77 1.92
N MET A 202 -21.49 -11.08 1.64
CA MET A 202 -20.74 -11.61 0.50
C MET A 202 -21.32 -11.13 -0.83
N GLN A 203 -22.66 -11.10 -0.95
CA GLN A 203 -23.35 -10.57 -2.12
C GLN A 203 -23.05 -9.08 -2.29
N ILE A 204 -23.19 -8.28 -1.23
CA ILE A 204 -22.91 -6.83 -1.22
C ILE A 204 -21.47 -6.57 -1.66
N LEU A 205 -20.48 -7.26 -1.08
CA LEU A 205 -19.07 -7.10 -1.47
C LEU A 205 -18.84 -7.42 -2.95
N THR A 206 -19.52 -8.44 -3.48
CA THR A 206 -19.42 -8.82 -4.90
C THR A 206 -20.01 -7.73 -5.81
N LEU A 207 -21.13 -7.12 -5.41
CA LEU A 207 -21.74 -6.03 -6.16
C LEU A 207 -20.86 -4.77 -6.13
N ILE A 208 -20.27 -4.44 -4.98
CA ILE A 208 -19.28 -3.35 -4.84
C ILE A 208 -18.06 -3.62 -5.73
N TYR A 209 -17.52 -4.84 -5.70
CA TYR A 209 -16.39 -5.25 -6.54
C TYR A 209 -16.68 -5.08 -8.04
N SER A 210 -17.94 -5.28 -8.44
CA SER A 210 -18.40 -5.09 -9.82
C SER A 210 -18.56 -3.62 -10.22
N GLY A 211 -18.29 -2.68 -9.31
CA GLY A 211 -18.33 -1.24 -9.58
C GLY A 211 -19.74 -0.64 -9.61
N LEU A 212 -20.73 -1.32 -9.02
CA LEU A 212 -22.10 -0.83 -8.95
C LEU A 212 -22.24 0.31 -7.94
N ASP A 213 -23.16 1.24 -8.21
CA ASP A 213 -23.44 2.35 -7.31
C ASP A 213 -24.47 1.97 -6.23
N PHE A 214 -24.61 2.81 -5.19
CA PHE A 214 -25.47 2.53 -4.04
C PHE A 214 -26.89 2.15 -4.43
N ALA A 215 -27.53 2.93 -5.31
CA ALA A 215 -28.91 2.70 -5.72
C ALA A 215 -29.05 1.38 -6.52
N SER A 216 -28.06 1.03 -7.35
CA SER A 216 -28.07 -0.27 -8.05
C SER A 216 -27.94 -1.44 -7.07
N ILE A 217 -27.07 -1.30 -6.06
CA ILE A 217 -26.85 -2.34 -5.04
C ILE A 217 -28.11 -2.54 -4.19
N GLU A 218 -28.73 -1.45 -3.73
CA GLU A 218 -29.99 -1.46 -2.98
C GLU A 218 -31.08 -2.24 -3.72
N ASN A 219 -31.27 -1.93 -5.01
CA ASN A 219 -32.25 -2.60 -5.86
C ASN A 219 -31.92 -4.08 -6.11
N ILE A 220 -30.66 -4.43 -6.37
CA ILE A 220 -30.25 -5.81 -6.68
C ILE A 220 -30.28 -6.70 -5.43
N ALA A 221 -29.84 -6.17 -4.30
CA ALA A 221 -29.87 -6.88 -3.03
C ALA A 221 -31.29 -6.95 -2.43
N GLY A 222 -32.21 -6.11 -2.92
CA GLY A 222 -33.59 -6.07 -2.42
C GLY A 222 -33.69 -5.56 -0.98
N MET A 223 -32.78 -4.67 -0.60
CA MET A 223 -32.65 -4.13 0.75
C MET A 223 -33.11 -2.67 0.79
N SER A 224 -33.55 -2.18 1.95
CA SER A 224 -33.75 -0.74 2.16
C SER A 224 -32.43 0.00 2.33
N THR A 225 -32.45 1.32 2.14
CA THR A 225 -31.30 2.22 2.36
C THR A 225 -30.70 2.03 3.76
N ASP A 226 -31.52 1.93 4.80
CA ASP A 226 -31.05 1.77 6.19
C ASP A 226 -30.40 0.40 6.42
N GLU A 227 -30.98 -0.68 5.86
CA GLU A 227 -30.41 -2.02 5.92
C GLU A 227 -29.05 -2.08 5.20
N LEU A 228 -28.97 -1.53 3.98
CA LEU A 228 -27.72 -1.50 3.23
C LEU A 228 -26.63 -0.69 3.94
N ASN A 229 -27.00 0.46 4.54
CA ASN A 229 -26.07 1.26 5.33
C ASN A 229 -25.54 0.48 6.55
N SER A 230 -26.38 -0.30 7.23
CA SER A 230 -25.93 -1.12 8.37
C SER A 230 -24.89 -2.19 7.96
N TYR A 231 -25.04 -2.78 6.77
CA TYR A 231 -24.03 -3.68 6.21
C TYR A 231 -22.75 -2.93 5.83
N TYR A 232 -22.86 -1.74 5.25
CA TYR A 232 -21.69 -0.92 4.91
C TYR A 232 -20.90 -0.53 6.15
N ASP A 233 -21.58 -0.11 7.22
CA ASP A 233 -20.94 0.22 8.49
C ASP A 233 -20.20 -0.99 9.06
N ARG A 234 -20.83 -2.17 9.07
CA ARG A 234 -20.16 -3.41 9.53
C ARG A 234 -18.95 -3.79 8.66
N LEU A 235 -19.03 -3.62 7.35
CA LEU A 235 -17.89 -3.86 6.44
C LEU A 235 -16.75 -2.85 6.68
N VAL A 236 -17.06 -1.60 7.02
CA VAL A 236 -16.07 -0.58 7.38
C VAL A 236 -15.45 -0.87 8.74
N ASP A 237 -16.27 -1.17 9.76
CA ASP A 237 -15.83 -1.49 11.12
C ASP A 237 -14.94 -2.73 11.16
N SER A 238 -15.20 -3.67 10.26
CA SER A 238 -14.39 -4.88 10.10
C SER A 238 -13.16 -4.69 9.21
N GLY A 239 -12.94 -3.48 8.66
CA GLY A 239 -11.77 -3.13 7.86
C GLY A 239 -11.79 -3.68 6.42
N LEU A 240 -12.93 -4.19 5.95
CA LEU A 240 -13.11 -4.72 4.59
C LEU A 240 -13.45 -3.63 3.57
N ALA A 241 -13.98 -2.50 4.03
CA ALA A 241 -14.37 -1.38 3.21
C ALA A 241 -13.93 -0.05 3.83
N LYS A 242 -13.96 1.01 3.01
CA LYS A 242 -13.75 2.38 3.48
C LYS A 242 -14.83 3.30 2.89
N VAL A 243 -15.28 4.25 3.69
CA VAL A 243 -16.23 5.26 3.21
C VAL A 243 -15.52 6.19 2.22
N VAL A 244 -15.97 6.18 0.97
CA VAL A 244 -15.44 7.07 -0.08
C VAL A 244 -16.27 8.34 -0.25
N LYS A 245 -17.56 8.30 0.12
CA LYS A 245 -18.50 9.42 0.00
C LYS A 245 -19.71 9.18 0.90
N ILE A 246 -20.26 10.24 1.49
CA ILE A 246 -21.54 10.22 2.21
C ILE A 246 -22.57 11.00 1.38
N ARG A 247 -23.73 10.40 1.11
CA ARG A 247 -24.89 11.09 0.50
C ARG A 247 -25.77 11.64 1.62
N LYS A 248 -26.19 12.89 1.50
CA LYS A 248 -27.10 13.54 2.46
C LYS A 248 -28.45 13.73 1.81
N GLU A 249 -29.49 13.25 2.48
CA GLU A 249 -30.87 13.61 2.16
C GLU A 249 -31.27 14.79 3.02
N ILE A 250 -32.06 15.71 2.44
CA ILE A 250 -32.55 16.89 3.13
C ILE A 250 -34.03 17.07 2.85
N GLU A 251 -34.74 17.58 3.84
CA GLU A 251 -36.10 18.08 3.70
C GLU A 251 -36.08 19.60 3.85
N LEU A 252 -36.95 20.29 3.09
CA LEU A 252 -37.08 21.74 3.23
C LEU A 252 -37.76 22.07 4.56
N THR A 253 -37.16 22.99 5.30
CA THR A 253 -37.84 23.62 6.43
C THR A 253 -38.99 24.51 5.92
N PRO A 254 -39.96 24.89 6.77
CA PRO A 254 -41.00 25.85 6.38
C PRO A 254 -40.44 27.17 5.79
N HIS A 255 -39.30 27.63 6.29
CA HIS A 255 -38.59 28.78 5.71
C HIS A 255 -38.04 28.49 4.31
N GLY A 256 -37.50 27.29 4.07
CA GLY A 256 -37.07 26.84 2.75
C GLY A 256 -38.23 26.79 1.74
N VAL A 257 -39.38 26.25 2.15
CA VAL A 257 -40.61 26.23 1.33
C VAL A 257 -41.04 27.66 0.96
N SER A 258 -41.08 28.57 1.94
CA SER A 258 -41.41 29.98 1.69
C SER A 258 -40.46 30.66 0.70
N MET A 259 -39.19 30.25 0.67
CA MET A 259 -38.23 30.76 -0.31
C MET A 259 -38.53 30.25 -1.73
N VAL A 260 -38.89 28.97 -1.87
CA VAL A 260 -39.29 28.39 -3.17
C VAL A 260 -40.51 29.13 -3.73
N ASP A 261 -41.51 29.42 -2.91
CA ASP A 261 -42.70 30.19 -3.32
C ASP A 261 -42.37 31.58 -3.87
N LYS A 262 -41.34 32.24 -3.32
CA LYS A 262 -40.87 33.54 -3.80
C LYS A 262 -40.12 33.44 -5.12
N ILE A 263 -39.36 32.36 -5.32
CA ILE A 263 -38.64 32.11 -6.58
C ILE A 263 -39.61 31.78 -7.70
N SER A 264 -40.60 30.92 -7.45
CA SER A 264 -41.56 30.46 -8.47
C SER A 264 -42.57 31.51 -8.95
N LYS A 265 -42.63 32.68 -8.28
CA LYS A 265 -43.52 33.80 -8.64
C LYS A 265 -42.82 34.91 -9.45
N ARG A 266 -41.55 34.73 -9.80
CA ARG A 266 -40.84 35.55 -10.80
C ARG A 266 -40.89 34.90 -12.17
#